data_AF-A0AAU3Q4K0-F1
#
_entry.id   AF-A0AAU3Q4K0-F1
#
_cell.length_a   1.000
_cell.length_b   1.000
_cell.length_c   1.000
_cell.angle_alpha   90.00
_cell.angle_beta   90.00
_cell.angle_gamma   90.00
#
_symmetry.space_group_name_H-M   'P 1'
#
loop_
_entity.id
_entity.type
_entity.pdbx_description
1 polymer ?
#
loop_
_entity_poly.entity_id
_entity_poly.type
_entity_poly.pdbx_seq_one_letter_code
_entity_poly.pdbx_strand_id
1 'polypeptide(L)'
;MPLPANLPRQQRLNWQIALAAGTLTATQHDELAHLLLGSGVAIEAIEAATRSRRLSGLTMASDGYLPFRDSVDVAAEHGVAVIVEPAGALHGDTIVRACREHDIALVRPNRRMFHH
;
A
#
# COMPACT_ATOMS: atom_id res chain seq x y z
N MET A 1 -3.93 -9.94 14.10
CA MET A 1 -3.13 -9.60 15.29
C MET A 1 -3.87 -10.05 16.54
N PRO A 2 -3.31 -10.95 17.35
CA PRO A 2 -4.00 -11.59 18.47
C PRO A 2 -4.00 -10.69 19.73
N LEU A 3 -4.64 -9.52 19.63
CA LEU A 3 -4.79 -8.61 20.77
C LEU A 3 -5.79 -9.15 21.81
N PRO A 4 -5.64 -8.81 23.10
CA PRO A 4 -6.60 -9.17 24.15
C PRO A 4 -8.04 -8.77 23.81
N ALA A 5 -8.99 -9.66 24.11
CA ALA A 5 -10.40 -9.45 23.74
C ALA A 5 -11.06 -8.29 24.49
N ASN A 6 -10.58 -7.98 25.70
CA ASN A 6 -11.05 -6.87 26.54
C ASN A 6 -10.56 -5.50 26.06
N LEU A 7 -9.68 -5.42 25.05
CA LEU A 7 -9.21 -4.15 24.51
C LEU A 7 -10.30 -3.47 23.65
N PRO A 8 -10.63 -2.18 23.92
CA PRO A 8 -11.56 -1.42 23.10
C PRO A 8 -11.26 -1.49 21.60
N ARG A 9 -12.30 -1.56 20.77
CA ARG A 9 -12.16 -1.67 19.30
C ARG A 9 -11.26 -0.59 18.71
N GLN A 10 -11.40 0.67 19.16
CA GLN A 10 -10.60 1.78 18.64
C GLN A 10 -9.11 1.60 18.93
N GLN A 11 -8.75 1.17 20.15
CA GLN A 11 -7.36 0.92 20.51
C GLN A 11 -6.77 -0.23 19.69
N ARG A 12 -7.54 -1.30 19.44
CA ARG A 12 -7.10 -2.38 18.56
C ARG A 12 -6.79 -1.88 17.14
N LEU A 13 -7.64 -1.00 16.60
CA LEU A 13 -7.43 -0.41 15.27
C LEU A 13 -6.18 0.47 15.26
N ASN A 14 -5.99 1.32 16.26
CA ASN A 14 -4.82 2.19 16.35
C ASN A 14 -3.52 1.37 16.35
N TRP A 15 -3.46 0.28 17.12
CA TRP A 15 -2.30 -0.63 17.12
C TRP A 15 -2.07 -1.28 15.76
N GLN A 16 -3.13 -1.75 15.11
CA GLN A 16 -3.03 -2.38 13.79
C GLN A 16 -2.53 -1.40 12.72
N ILE A 17 -3.03 -0.16 12.75
CA ILE A 17 -2.62 0.89 11.82
C ILE A 17 -1.17 1.28 12.06
N ALA A 18 -0.76 1.53 13.31
CA ALA A 18 0.60 1.92 13.65
C ALA A 18 1.63 0.83 13.29
N LEU A 19 1.29 -0.44 13.56
CA LEU A 19 2.13 -1.58 13.17
C LEU A 19 2.23 -1.70 11.64
N ALA A 20 1.11 -1.60 10.93
CA ALA A 20 1.10 -1.69 9.46
C ALA A 20 1.85 -0.52 8.79
N ALA A 21 1.80 0.68 9.39
CA ALA A 21 2.49 1.86 8.92
C ALA A 21 3.99 1.89 9.32
N GLY A 22 4.43 1.03 10.24
CA GLY A 22 5.80 1.04 10.76
C GLY A 22 6.13 2.28 11.58
N THR A 23 5.14 2.88 12.25
CA THR A 23 5.26 4.17 12.95
C THR A 23 5.33 4.04 14.48
N LEU A 24 5.47 2.82 15.00
CA LEU A 24 5.57 2.56 16.44
C LEU A 24 6.83 3.20 17.03
N THR A 25 6.70 3.93 18.13
CA THR A 25 7.85 4.33 18.95
C THR A 25 8.40 3.12 19.73
N ALA A 26 9.62 3.21 20.26
CA ALA A 26 10.20 2.15 21.09
C ALA A 26 9.28 1.80 22.28
N THR A 27 8.74 2.80 22.98
CA THR A 27 7.80 2.59 24.08
C THR A 27 6.52 1.89 23.63
N GLN A 28 5.97 2.30 22.48
CA GLN A 28 4.77 1.67 21.91
C GLN A 28 5.03 0.24 21.45
N HIS A 29 6.24 -0.05 20.99
CA HIS A 29 6.66 -1.41 20.66
C HIS A 29 6.66 -2.28 21.92
N ASP A 30 7.24 -1.82 23.02
CA ASP A 30 7.25 -2.54 24.30
C ASP A 30 5.83 -2.75 24.86
N GLU A 31 4.99 -1.71 24.83
CA GLU A 31 3.59 -1.79 25.26
C GLU A 31 2.80 -2.83 24.46
N LEU A 32 2.94 -2.80 23.13
CA LEU A 32 2.30 -3.78 22.26
C LEU A 32 2.86 -5.19 22.52
N ALA A 33 4.14 -5.32 22.87
CA ALA A 33 4.77 -6.61 23.15
C ALA A 33 4.13 -7.23 24.39
N HIS A 34 3.97 -6.40 25.43
CA HIS A 34 3.28 -6.77 26.65
C HIS A 34 1.83 -7.22 26.40
N LEU A 35 1.09 -6.51 25.55
CA LEU A 35 -0.28 -6.89 25.19
C LEU A 35 -0.35 -8.24 24.45
N LEU A 36 0.71 -8.62 23.73
CA LEU A 36 0.77 -9.85 22.94
C LEU A 36 1.32 -11.05 23.71
N LEU A 37 1.92 -10.88 24.90
CA LEU A 37 2.52 -11.97 25.69
C LEU A 37 1.59 -13.19 25.86
N GLY A 38 0.30 -12.95 26.15
CA GLY A 38 -0.70 -14.02 26.33
C GLY A 38 -1.05 -14.80 25.05
N SER A 39 -0.65 -14.30 23.88
CA SER A 39 -0.89 -14.95 22.58
C SER A 39 0.28 -15.83 22.12
N GLY A 40 1.46 -15.71 22.74
CA GLY A 40 2.69 -16.41 22.31
C GLY A 40 3.26 -15.93 20.96
N VAL A 41 2.76 -14.82 20.41
CA VAL A 41 3.22 -14.26 19.14
C VAL A 41 4.09 -13.03 19.39
N ALA A 42 5.32 -13.05 18.87
CA ALA A 42 6.25 -11.92 18.93
C ALA A 42 5.86 -10.81 17.93
N ILE A 43 6.08 -9.53 18.27
CA ILE A 43 5.79 -8.41 17.36
C ILE A 43 6.58 -8.55 16.08
N GLU A 44 7.86 -8.90 16.18
CA GLU A 44 8.79 -9.01 15.06
C GLU A 44 8.29 -10.03 14.03
N ALA A 45 7.63 -11.10 14.49
CA ALA A 45 7.01 -12.09 13.62
C ALA A 45 5.79 -11.52 12.88
N ILE A 46 4.97 -10.68 13.55
CA ILE A 46 3.82 -10.00 12.93
C ILE A 46 4.31 -8.96 11.93
N GLU A 47 5.34 -8.19 12.26
CA GLU A 47 5.94 -7.21 11.36
C GLU A 47 6.56 -7.88 10.14
N ALA A 48 7.32 -8.96 10.32
CA ALA A 48 7.89 -9.73 9.23
C ALA A 48 6.78 -10.31 8.33
N ALA A 49 5.73 -10.87 8.92
CA ALA A 49 4.58 -11.36 8.17
C ALA A 49 3.88 -10.23 7.39
N THR A 50 3.73 -9.05 8.00
CA THR A 50 3.11 -7.88 7.37
C THR A 50 3.96 -7.36 6.20
N ARG A 51 5.28 -7.23 6.38
CA ARG A 51 6.22 -6.78 5.34
C ARG A 51 6.40 -7.79 4.19
N SER A 52 6.29 -9.09 4.48
CA SER A 52 6.42 -10.14 3.48
C SER A 52 5.15 -10.35 2.64
N ARG A 53 4.01 -9.79 3.07
CA ARG A 53 2.75 -9.94 2.38
C ARG A 53 2.76 -9.13 1.09
N ARG A 54 2.75 -9.82 -0.04
CA ARG A 54 2.57 -9.20 -1.36
C ARG A 54 1.11 -9.21 -1.77
N LEU A 55 0.66 -8.09 -2.31
CA LEU A 55 -0.63 -7.99 -2.98
C LEU A 55 -0.43 -8.23 -4.48
N SER A 56 -1.51 -8.61 -5.17
CA SER A 56 -1.50 -8.82 -6.62
C SER A 56 -2.89 -8.54 -7.18
N GLY A 57 -2.96 -8.23 -8.48
CA GLY A 57 -4.22 -7.93 -9.16
C GLY A 57 -4.83 -6.57 -8.77
N LEU A 58 -4.01 -5.64 -8.28
CA LEU A 58 -4.50 -4.32 -7.87
C LEU A 58 -4.81 -3.43 -9.08
N THR A 59 -5.69 -2.45 -8.89
CA THR A 59 -5.94 -1.38 -9.85
C THR A 59 -5.53 -0.04 -9.24
N MET A 60 -4.75 0.73 -9.97
CA MET A 60 -4.38 2.11 -9.63
C MET A 60 -5.11 3.08 -10.55
N ALA A 61 -5.65 4.16 -9.99
CA ALA A 61 -6.27 5.24 -10.75
C ALA A 61 -5.64 6.59 -10.37
N SER A 62 -5.25 7.37 -11.37
CA SER A 62 -4.71 8.72 -11.21
C SER A 62 -5.74 9.75 -11.69
N ASP A 63 -5.92 10.83 -10.93
CA ASP A 63 -6.85 11.92 -11.24
C ASP A 63 -6.31 12.87 -12.32
N GLY A 64 -4.98 12.97 -12.41
CA GLY A 64 -4.21 13.63 -13.46
C GLY A 64 -3.32 12.67 -14.24
N TYR A 65 -2.69 13.15 -15.31
CA TYR A 65 -1.74 12.36 -16.10
C TYR A 65 -0.49 12.02 -15.29
N LEU A 66 0.08 10.82 -15.51
CA LEU A 66 1.36 10.42 -14.94
C LEU A 66 2.50 11.16 -15.65
N PRO A 67 3.36 11.87 -14.91
CA PRO A 67 4.42 12.67 -15.52
C PRO A 67 5.57 11.80 -16.05
N PHE A 68 5.89 10.69 -15.36
CA PHE A 68 7.04 9.83 -15.65
C PHE A 68 6.73 8.35 -15.38
N ARG A 69 7.56 7.46 -15.95
CA ARG A 69 7.42 6.00 -15.83
C ARG A 69 7.61 5.45 -14.42
N ASP A 70 8.29 6.20 -13.54
CA ASP A 70 8.58 5.81 -12.16
C ASP A 70 7.32 5.38 -11.40
N SER A 71 6.19 6.05 -11.65
CA SER A 71 4.89 5.75 -11.09
C SER A 71 4.39 4.37 -11.51
N VAL A 72 4.68 3.94 -12.76
CA VAL A 72 4.36 2.60 -13.27
C VAL A 72 5.28 1.55 -12.66
N ASP A 73 6.58 1.85 -12.57
CA ASP A 73 7.57 0.93 -12.02
C ASP A 73 7.26 0.63 -10.53
N VAL A 74 6.96 1.67 -9.74
CA VAL A 74 6.52 1.51 -8.34
C VAL A 74 5.20 0.75 -8.26
N ALA A 75 4.23 1.05 -9.13
CA ALA A 75 2.95 0.34 -9.14
C ALA A 75 3.13 -1.16 -9.41
N ALA A 76 4.01 -1.54 -10.35
CA ALA A 76 4.34 -2.92 -10.66
C ALA A 76 4.93 -3.66 -9.45
N GLU A 77 5.85 -3.03 -8.72
CA GLU A 77 6.44 -3.59 -7.48
C GLU A 77 5.38 -3.89 -6.41
N HIS A 78 4.28 -3.14 -6.40
CA HIS A 78 3.17 -3.31 -5.45
C HIS A 78 2.07 -4.24 -5.96
N GLY A 79 2.24 -4.88 -7.13
CA GLY A 79 1.29 -5.86 -7.67
C GLY A 79 0.09 -5.26 -8.39
N VAL A 80 0.23 -4.04 -8.91
CA VAL A 80 -0.77 -3.41 -9.79
C VAL A 80 -0.78 -4.11 -11.14
N ALA A 81 -1.97 -4.54 -11.57
CA ALA A 81 -2.22 -5.16 -12.87
C ALA A 81 -2.94 -4.21 -13.84
N VAL A 82 -3.56 -3.14 -13.34
CA VAL A 82 -4.31 -2.16 -14.15
C VAL A 82 -4.00 -0.75 -13.68
N ILE A 83 -3.68 0.13 -14.62
CA ILE A 83 -3.51 1.57 -14.39
C ILE A 83 -4.55 2.34 -15.20
N VAL A 84 -5.26 3.25 -14.55
CA VAL A 84 -6.18 4.20 -15.17
C VAL A 84 -5.61 5.61 -15.01
N GLU A 85 -5.29 6.29 -16.10
CA GLU A 85 -4.79 7.66 -16.05
C GLU A 85 -5.23 8.49 -17.26
N PRO A 86 -5.57 9.78 -17.11
CA PRO A 86 -5.94 10.62 -18.23
C PRO A 86 -4.77 10.75 -19.23
N ALA A 87 -5.02 10.53 -20.52
CA ALA A 87 -4.00 10.81 -21.54
C ALA A 87 -3.67 12.32 -21.60
N GLY A 88 -2.42 12.67 -21.92
CA GLY A 88 -2.03 14.07 -22.14
C GLY A 88 -0.63 14.47 -21.67
N ALA A 89 0.13 13.58 -21.01
CA ALA A 89 1.52 13.86 -20.64
C ALA A 89 2.43 13.96 -21.88
N LEU A 90 3.35 14.94 -21.88
CA LEU A 90 4.37 15.11 -22.92
C LEU A 90 5.19 13.83 -23.16
N HIS A 91 5.46 13.07 -22.10
CA HIS A 91 6.21 11.81 -22.15
C HIS A 91 5.32 10.57 -22.07
N GLY A 92 4.06 10.65 -22.52
CA GLY A 92 3.07 9.59 -22.39
C GLY A 92 3.47 8.25 -23.01
N ASP A 93 4.35 8.22 -24.01
CA ASP A 93 4.87 6.99 -24.61
C ASP A 93 5.73 6.18 -23.64
N THR A 94 6.43 6.86 -22.72
CA THR A 94 7.24 6.19 -21.69
C THR A 94 6.36 5.42 -20.71
N ILE A 95 5.16 5.94 -20.41
CA ILE A 95 4.15 5.28 -19.58
C ILE A 95 3.61 4.04 -20.29
N VAL A 96 3.23 4.16 -21.57
CA VAL A 96 2.71 3.05 -22.37
C VAL A 96 3.74 1.93 -22.47
N ARG A 97 5.00 2.28 -22.72
CA ARG A 97 6.09 1.31 -22.78
C ARG A 97 6.32 0.63 -21.44
N ALA A 98 6.37 1.38 -20.33
CA ALA A 98 6.54 0.81 -19.00
C ALA A 98 5.38 -0.13 -18.63
N CYS A 99 4.14 0.23 -18.95
CA CYS A 99 2.99 -0.64 -18.72
C CYS A 99 3.10 -1.95 -19.50
N ARG A 100 3.58 -1.91 -20.76
CA ARG A 100 3.84 -3.12 -21.55
C ARG A 100 4.99 -3.96 -20.98
N GLU A 101 6.06 -3.32 -20.52
CA GLU A 101 7.21 -4.01 -19.89
C GLU A 101 6.79 -4.79 -18.64
N HIS A 102 5.83 -4.26 -17.87
CA HIS A 102 5.34 -4.86 -16.63
C HIS A 102 4.04 -5.67 -16.78
N ASP A 103 3.54 -5.87 -18.01
CA ASP A 103 2.25 -6.54 -18.29
C ASP A 103 1.05 -5.91 -17.55
N ILE A 104 1.05 -4.57 -17.46
CA ILE A 104 -0.01 -3.78 -16.84
C ILE A 104 -0.98 -3.30 -17.91
N ALA A 105 -2.28 -3.56 -17.71
CA ALA A 105 -3.32 -2.99 -18.55
C ALA A 105 -3.43 -1.48 -18.31
N LEU A 106 -3.29 -0.69 -19.37
CA LEU A 106 -3.35 0.78 -19.29
C LEU A 106 -4.65 1.29 -19.93
N VAL A 107 -5.48 1.99 -19.14
CA VAL A 107 -6.72 2.63 -19.59
C VAL A 107 -6.55 4.14 -19.53
N ARG A 108 -6.80 4.82 -20.67
CA ARG A 108 -6.56 6.26 -20.79
C ARG A 108 -7.81 7.08 -21.13
N PRO A 109 -8.66 7.42 -20.15
CA PRO A 109 -9.82 8.28 -20.41
C PRO A 109 -9.39 9.70 -20.79
N ASN A 110 -10.20 10.41 -21.58
CA ASN A 110 -9.97 11.82 -21.91
C ASN A 110 -10.62 12.77 -20.88
N ARG A 111 -10.39 12.54 -19.58
CA ARG A 111 -10.97 13.34 -18.49
C ARG A 111 -10.09 13.29 -17.25
N ARG A 112 -9.76 14.46 -16.70
CA ARG A 112 -9.13 14.62 -15.38
C ARG A 112 -10.19 14.75 -14.28
N MET A 113 -9.86 14.32 -13.07
CA MET A 113 -10.79 14.26 -11.93
C MET A 113 -10.29 15.03 -10.71
N PHE A 114 -9.81 16.26 -10.93
CA PHE A 114 -9.39 17.12 -9.82
C PHE A 114 -10.57 17.53 -8.94
N HIS A 115 -10.30 17.64 -7.64
CA HIS A 115 -11.23 18.15 -6.63
C HIS A 115 -10.47 19.06 -5.66
N HIS A 116 -11.09 20.16 -5.24
CA HIS A 116 -10.51 21.20 -4.39
C HIS A 116 -11.36 21.43 -3.15
#